data_AF-B2CZW9-F1
#
_entry.id   AF-B2CZW9-F1
#
_cell.length_a   1.000
_cell.length_b   1.000
_cell.length_c   1.000
_cell.angle_alpha   90.00
_cell.angle_beta   90.00
_cell.angle_gamma   90.00
#
_symmetry.space_group_name_H-M   'P 1'
#
loop_
_entity.id
_entity.type
_entity.pdbx_description
1 polymer ?
#
loop_
_entity_poly.entity_id
_entity_poly.type
_entity_poly.pdbx_seq_one_letter_code
_entity_poly.pdbx_strand_id
1 'polypeptide(L)'
;WVSFWTASPSSLSAHMCTDQIWSMMRSIGAAEREEKTLSFLPGMSSVRFSDLPGEILPENSESPLAIMIYKMVQKLPKSTAVVINSFEEIYTLIKNDLKSKFQNFLDIQLSILSEDPSIVSGDSDQECLSWLEKQRHASVVYISFGTVAEAQPEELAALAEVLETGEFPFLWSMRDNAKKLLPEGFLNRTSKFGMIVSWAPQLKVLENPSVGVHMTHGGWNSVLESISCEVPMICRP
;
A
#
# COMPACT_ATOMS: atom_id res chain seq x y z
N TRP A 1 -5.39 -22.94 -15.16
CA TRP A 1 -4.53 -22.52 -14.03
C TRP A 1 -5.36 -21.67 -13.09
N VAL A 2 -4.95 -21.57 -11.83
CA VAL A 2 -5.51 -20.61 -10.88
C VAL A 2 -4.50 -19.47 -10.75
N SER A 3 -4.94 -18.23 -10.94
CA SER A 3 -4.09 -17.04 -10.81
C SER A 3 -4.39 -16.31 -9.52
N PHE A 4 -3.36 -15.76 -8.88
CA PHE A 4 -3.50 -14.94 -7.69
C PHE A 4 -3.08 -13.49 -8.00
N TRP A 5 -4.00 -12.55 -7.80
CA TRP A 5 -3.75 -11.11 -7.93
C TRP A 5 -3.49 -10.54 -6.53
N THR A 6 -2.28 -10.04 -6.33
CA THR A 6 -1.77 -9.61 -5.01
C THR A 6 -2.13 -8.17 -4.64
N ALA A 7 -2.64 -7.38 -5.59
CA ALA A 7 -2.99 -5.98 -5.38
C ALA A 7 -4.52 -5.79 -5.29
N SER A 8 -4.97 -4.54 -5.29
CA SER A 8 -6.39 -4.21 -5.13
C SER A 8 -7.26 -4.67 -6.32
N PRO A 9 -8.58 -4.87 -6.09
CA PRO A 9 -9.53 -5.08 -7.19
C PRO A 9 -9.58 -3.90 -8.17
N SER A 10 -9.37 -2.67 -7.67
CA SER A 10 -9.34 -1.47 -8.49
C SER A 10 -8.17 -1.46 -9.47
N SER A 11 -6.98 -1.89 -9.06
CA SER A 11 -5.83 -1.99 -9.97
C SER A 11 -6.03 -3.08 -11.03
N LEU A 12 -6.59 -4.24 -10.65
CA LEU A 12 -6.93 -5.29 -11.61
C LEU A 12 -7.94 -4.78 -12.65
N SER A 13 -8.99 -4.09 -12.21
CA SER A 13 -9.99 -3.49 -13.10
C SER A 13 -9.36 -2.51 -14.09
N ALA A 14 -8.48 -1.62 -13.60
CA ALA A 14 -7.77 -0.67 -14.45
C ALA A 14 -6.90 -1.38 -15.51
N HIS A 15 -6.12 -2.40 -15.13
CA HIS A 15 -5.30 -3.15 -16.08
C HIS A 15 -6.14 -3.94 -17.10
N MET A 16 -7.27 -4.50 -16.68
CA MET A 16 -8.20 -5.17 -17.59
C MET A 16 -8.81 -4.20 -18.63
N CYS A 17 -8.82 -2.91 -18.33
CA CYS A 17 -9.39 -1.85 -19.17
C CYS A 17 -8.33 -0.95 -19.82
N THR A 18 -7.05 -1.35 -19.86
CA THR A 18 -5.96 -0.54 -20.46
C THR A 18 -6.31 -0.04 -21.86
N ASP A 19 -6.88 -0.88 -22.73
CA ASP A 19 -7.21 -0.47 -24.10
C ASP A 19 -8.30 0.61 -24.16
N GLN A 20 -9.31 0.52 -23.29
CA GLN A 20 -10.38 1.52 -23.17
C GLN A 20 -9.84 2.84 -22.61
N ILE A 21 -8.98 2.74 -21.58
CA ILE A 21 -8.29 3.89 -20.99
C ILE A 21 -7.46 4.60 -22.06
N TRP A 22 -6.66 3.86 -22.84
CA TRP A 22 -5.84 4.44 -23.92
C TRP A 22 -6.69 5.08 -25.02
N SER A 23 -7.78 4.44 -25.43
CA SER A 23 -8.69 5.03 -26.41
C SER A 23 -9.26 6.36 -25.91
N MET A 24 -9.63 6.42 -24.64
CA MET A 24 -10.15 7.65 -24.03
C MET A 24 -9.07 8.72 -23.94
N MET A 25 -7.87 8.39 -23.43
CA MET A 25 -6.75 9.33 -23.32
C MET A 25 -6.38 9.94 -24.68
N ARG A 26 -6.39 9.14 -25.76
CA ARG A 26 -6.10 9.62 -27.12
C ARG A 26 -7.18 10.56 -27.67
N SER A 27 -8.41 10.47 -27.17
CA SER A 27 -9.53 11.32 -27.62
C SER A 27 -9.58 12.69 -26.96
N ILE A 28 -8.78 12.92 -25.91
CA ILE A 28 -8.77 14.17 -25.12
C ILE A 28 -7.39 14.83 -25.12
N GLY A 29 -7.38 16.16 -25.06
CA GLY A 29 -6.17 16.97 -24.98
C GLY A 29 -5.42 16.77 -23.66
N ALA A 30 -4.12 17.10 -23.61
CA ALA A 30 -3.28 16.86 -22.43
C ALA A 30 -3.80 17.57 -21.17
N ALA A 31 -4.24 18.82 -21.27
CA ALA A 31 -4.79 19.58 -20.15
C ALA A 31 -6.10 18.97 -19.60
N GLU A 32 -6.90 18.33 -20.45
CA GLU A 32 -8.14 17.67 -20.03
C GLU A 32 -7.89 16.34 -19.32
N ARG A 33 -6.71 15.72 -19.48
CA ARG A 33 -6.39 14.43 -18.86
C ARG A 33 -6.18 14.52 -17.35
N GLU A 34 -5.62 15.63 -16.85
CA GLU A 34 -5.31 15.79 -15.43
C GLU A 34 -6.57 15.79 -14.55
N GLU A 35 -7.67 16.36 -15.05
CA GLU A 35 -8.95 16.43 -14.33
C GLU A 35 -9.89 15.26 -14.67
N LYS A 36 -9.54 14.42 -15.67
CA LYS A 36 -10.41 13.35 -16.13
C LYS A 36 -10.42 12.17 -15.17
N THR A 37 -11.62 11.70 -14.85
CA THR A 37 -11.82 10.49 -14.05
C THR A 37 -12.21 9.27 -14.87
N LEU A 38 -12.05 8.09 -14.28
CA LEU A 38 -12.47 6.79 -14.79
C LEU A 38 -13.98 6.54 -14.57
N SER A 39 -14.81 7.55 -14.79
CA SER A 39 -16.28 7.46 -14.61
C SER A 39 -16.98 6.46 -15.52
N PHE A 40 -16.32 6.04 -16.60
CA PHE A 40 -16.80 4.98 -17.48
C PHE A 40 -16.55 3.56 -16.92
N LEU A 41 -15.74 3.41 -15.86
CA LEU A 41 -15.50 2.13 -15.20
C LEU A 41 -16.36 1.99 -13.94
N PRO A 42 -17.04 0.84 -13.74
CA PRO A 42 -17.84 0.60 -12.54
C PRO A 42 -17.02 0.81 -11.26
N GLY A 43 -17.50 1.66 -10.35
CA GLY A 43 -16.87 1.90 -9.06
C GLY A 43 -15.57 2.74 -9.09
N MET A 44 -15.22 3.38 -10.21
CA MET A 44 -13.99 4.18 -10.34
C MET A 44 -14.24 5.65 -10.73
N SER A 45 -15.43 6.18 -10.48
CA SER A 45 -15.82 7.54 -10.88
C SER A 45 -15.03 8.67 -10.22
N SER A 46 -14.40 8.40 -9.07
CA SER A 46 -13.52 9.34 -8.36
C SER A 46 -12.04 9.19 -8.69
N VAL A 47 -11.65 8.14 -9.42
CA VAL A 47 -10.24 7.85 -9.74
C VAL A 47 -9.83 8.65 -10.96
N ARG A 48 -8.78 9.46 -10.85
CA ARG A 48 -8.27 10.28 -11.96
C ARG A 48 -7.32 9.47 -12.83
N PHE A 49 -7.05 9.96 -14.04
CA PHE A 49 -6.00 9.36 -14.87
C PHE A 49 -4.61 9.51 -14.26
N SER A 50 -4.37 10.57 -13.47
CA SER A 50 -3.14 10.75 -12.68
C SER A 50 -2.93 9.69 -11.61
N ASP A 51 -4.00 9.01 -11.19
CA ASP A 51 -3.97 8.04 -10.10
C ASP A 51 -3.78 6.61 -10.63
N LEU A 52 -3.66 6.44 -11.95
CA LEU A 52 -3.45 5.14 -12.58
C LEU A 52 -2.04 4.61 -12.28
N PRO A 53 -1.88 3.28 -12.10
CA PRO A 53 -0.57 2.64 -12.08
C PRO A 53 0.27 3.07 -13.29
N GLY A 54 1.56 3.35 -13.05
CA GLY A 54 2.47 3.81 -14.09
C GLY A 54 2.54 2.87 -15.29
N GLU A 55 2.32 1.57 -15.08
CA GLU A 55 2.33 0.53 -16.11
C GLU A 55 1.13 0.59 -17.06
N ILE A 56 0.09 1.35 -16.72
CA ILE A 56 -1.05 1.62 -17.62
C ILE A 56 -0.76 2.85 -18.48
N LEU A 57 0.12 3.74 -18.06
CA LEU A 57 0.36 4.99 -18.77
C LEU A 57 1.02 4.76 -20.14
N PRO A 58 0.54 5.39 -21.23
CA PRO A 58 1.09 5.20 -22.58
C PRO A 58 2.60 5.45 -22.66
N GLU A 59 3.11 6.38 -21.85
CA GLU A 59 4.52 6.75 -21.76
C GLU A 59 5.40 5.57 -21.31
N ASN A 60 4.83 4.62 -20.55
CA ASN A 60 5.52 3.44 -20.03
C ASN A 60 5.19 2.16 -20.80
N SER A 61 4.51 2.26 -21.94
CA SER A 61 4.03 1.08 -22.71
C SER A 61 5.14 0.16 -23.21
N GLU A 62 6.37 0.66 -23.35
CA GLU A 62 7.54 -0.12 -23.74
C GLU A 62 8.28 -0.76 -22.56
N SER A 63 7.91 -0.44 -21.31
CA SER A 63 8.50 -1.03 -20.13
C SER A 63 8.28 -2.56 -20.11
N PRO A 64 9.31 -3.39 -19.86
CA PRO A 64 9.16 -4.83 -19.75
C PRO A 64 8.09 -5.24 -18.73
N LEU A 65 7.99 -4.50 -17.61
CA LEU A 65 6.98 -4.73 -16.58
C LEU A 65 5.56 -4.43 -17.11
N ALA A 66 5.38 -3.29 -17.79
CA ALA A 66 4.10 -2.92 -18.38
C ALA A 66 3.63 -3.93 -19.44
N ILE A 67 4.53 -4.35 -20.33
CA ILE A 67 4.27 -5.37 -21.35
C ILE A 67 3.89 -6.70 -20.69
N MET A 68 4.60 -7.10 -19.63
CA MET A 68 4.32 -8.33 -18.91
C MET A 68 2.93 -8.29 -18.26
N ILE A 69 2.61 -7.23 -17.52
CA ILE A 69 1.31 -7.09 -16.85
C ILE A 69 0.19 -7.04 -17.89
N TYR A 70 0.33 -6.24 -18.94
CA TYR A 70 -0.65 -6.17 -20.03
C TYR A 70 -0.89 -7.55 -20.66
N LYS A 71 0.17 -8.30 -21.01
CA LYS A 71 0.01 -9.65 -21.56
C LYS A 71 -0.61 -10.62 -20.55
N MET A 72 -0.28 -10.50 -19.27
CA MET A 72 -0.83 -11.34 -18.20
C MET A 72 -2.33 -11.12 -18.04
N VAL A 73 -2.79 -9.87 -17.91
CA VAL A 73 -4.21 -9.56 -17.69
C VAL A 73 -5.08 -10.02 -18.86
N GLN A 74 -4.58 -9.93 -20.09
CA GLN A 74 -5.26 -10.43 -21.30
C GLN A 74 -5.47 -11.97 -21.30
N LYS A 75 -4.71 -12.71 -20.48
CA LYS A 75 -4.89 -14.17 -20.34
C LYS A 75 -5.77 -14.55 -19.15
N LEU A 76 -5.98 -13.68 -18.17
CA LEU A 76 -6.75 -13.99 -16.96
C LEU A 76 -8.17 -14.52 -17.21
N PRO A 77 -8.93 -14.05 -18.22
CA PRO A 77 -10.25 -14.61 -18.54
C PRO A 77 -10.25 -16.11 -18.89
N LYS A 78 -9.10 -16.66 -19.28
CA LYS A 78 -8.92 -18.08 -19.61
C LYS A 78 -8.50 -18.93 -18.41
N SER A 79 -8.27 -18.32 -17.25
CA SER A 79 -7.95 -19.04 -16.01
C SER A 79 -9.18 -19.77 -15.48
N THR A 80 -8.94 -20.83 -14.69
CA THR A 80 -9.99 -21.57 -13.99
C THR A 80 -10.60 -20.70 -12.89
N ALA A 81 -9.75 -19.95 -12.18
CA ALA A 81 -10.15 -18.98 -11.18
C ALA A 81 -9.12 -17.87 -11.06
N VAL A 82 -9.59 -16.66 -10.79
CA VAL A 82 -8.79 -15.52 -10.32
C VAL A 82 -9.05 -15.35 -8.84
N VAL A 83 -8.02 -15.53 -8.04
CA VAL A 83 -8.02 -15.30 -6.59
C VAL A 83 -7.48 -13.90 -6.33
N ILE A 84 -8.10 -13.16 -5.41
CA ILE A 84 -7.63 -11.85 -4.97
C ILE A 84 -7.53 -11.79 -3.46
N ASN A 85 -6.53 -11.07 -2.94
CA ASN A 85 -6.43 -10.77 -1.51
C ASN A 85 -7.32 -9.57 -1.18
N SER A 86 -8.53 -9.75 -0.66
CA SER A 86 -9.43 -8.64 -0.30
C SER A 86 -10.52 -9.10 0.69
N PHE A 87 -11.54 -8.26 0.92
CA PHE A 87 -12.73 -8.54 1.73
C PHE A 87 -13.98 -8.38 0.87
N GLU A 88 -14.97 -9.27 0.96
CA GLU A 88 -16.12 -9.28 0.03
C GLU A 88 -16.85 -7.92 -0.05
N GLU A 89 -16.89 -7.19 1.06
CA GLU A 89 -17.61 -5.93 1.24
C GLU A 89 -16.92 -4.73 0.58
N ILE A 90 -15.60 -4.75 0.38
CA ILE A 90 -14.88 -3.61 -0.23
C ILE A 90 -14.95 -3.68 -1.75
N TYR A 91 -15.18 -2.52 -2.39
CA TYR A 91 -15.23 -2.38 -3.85
C TYR A 91 -16.30 -3.23 -4.55
N THR A 92 -17.49 -3.39 -3.96
CA THR A 92 -18.58 -4.24 -4.50
C THR A 92 -18.88 -3.99 -5.98
N LEU A 93 -18.93 -2.73 -6.43
CA LEU A 93 -19.19 -2.39 -7.83
C LEU A 93 -18.08 -2.91 -8.76
N ILE A 94 -16.81 -2.74 -8.36
CA ILE A 94 -15.65 -3.22 -9.12
C ILE A 94 -15.64 -4.75 -9.15
N LYS A 95 -15.88 -5.39 -7.99
CA LYS A 95 -15.88 -6.85 -7.88
C LYS A 95 -17.01 -7.49 -8.67
N ASN A 96 -18.19 -6.89 -8.72
CA ASN A 96 -19.30 -7.39 -9.53
C ASN A 96 -18.97 -7.33 -11.03
N ASP A 97 -18.33 -6.24 -11.48
CA ASP A 97 -17.82 -6.14 -12.84
C ASP A 97 -16.74 -7.21 -13.13
N LEU A 98 -15.77 -7.39 -12.23
CA LEU A 98 -14.73 -8.44 -12.37
C LEU A 98 -15.33 -9.86 -12.37
N LYS A 99 -16.30 -10.15 -11.50
CA LYS A 99 -17.03 -11.43 -11.47
C LYS A 99 -17.70 -11.75 -12.81
N SER A 100 -18.13 -10.73 -13.56
CA SER A 100 -18.69 -10.91 -14.91
C SER A 100 -17.65 -11.25 -16.00
N LYS A 101 -16.36 -10.95 -15.75
CA LYS A 101 -15.25 -11.11 -16.70
C LYS A 101 -14.49 -12.43 -16.53
N PHE A 102 -14.70 -13.16 -15.43
CA PHE A 102 -13.97 -14.39 -15.10
C PHE A 102 -14.91 -15.56 -14.87
N GLN A 103 -14.45 -16.79 -15.14
CA GLN A 103 -15.24 -18.00 -14.84
C GLN A 103 -15.50 -18.16 -13.35
N ASN A 104 -14.45 -17.97 -12.54
CA ASN A 104 -14.51 -17.92 -11.08
C ASN A 104 -13.66 -16.75 -10.60
N PHE A 105 -14.22 -15.91 -9.75
CA PHE A 105 -13.51 -14.82 -9.08
C PHE A 105 -13.67 -15.00 -7.57
N LEU A 106 -12.57 -15.30 -6.89
CA LEU A 106 -12.55 -15.72 -5.50
C LEU A 106 -11.85 -14.66 -4.67
N ASP A 107 -12.53 -14.18 -3.63
CA ASP A 107 -11.99 -13.24 -2.67
C ASP A 107 -11.50 -14.01 -1.44
N ILE A 108 -10.23 -13.85 -1.08
CA ILE A 108 -9.63 -14.54 0.06
C ILE A 108 -8.88 -13.54 0.93
N GLN A 109 -9.22 -13.49 2.21
CA GLN A 109 -8.59 -12.63 3.20
C GLN A 109 -7.27 -13.23 3.69
N LEU A 110 -6.22 -13.17 2.87
CA LEU A 110 -4.93 -13.81 3.16
C LEU A 110 -4.09 -13.05 4.19
N SER A 111 -4.23 -11.73 4.28
CA SER A 111 -3.44 -10.87 5.18
C SER A 111 -3.67 -11.14 6.67
N ILE A 112 -4.71 -11.90 7.04
CA ILE A 112 -5.02 -12.26 8.45
C ILE A 112 -4.75 -13.75 8.73
N LEU A 113 -4.56 -14.57 7.69
CA LEU A 113 -4.57 -16.03 7.84
C LEU A 113 -3.21 -16.65 8.22
N SER A 114 -2.13 -15.88 8.32
CA SER A 114 -0.84 -16.42 8.76
C SER A 114 0.09 -15.35 9.31
N GLU A 115 0.18 -15.27 10.63
CA GLU A 115 1.50 -15.33 11.25
C GLU A 115 1.57 -16.64 12.00
N ASP A 116 2.43 -17.54 11.54
CA ASP A 116 2.94 -18.58 12.42
C ASP A 116 3.64 -17.83 13.57
N PRO A 117 3.27 -18.04 14.85
CA PRO A 117 3.89 -17.35 15.98
C PRO A 117 5.42 -17.56 16.05
N SER A 118 5.98 -18.48 15.25
CA SER A 118 7.42 -18.65 15.07
C SER A 118 8.11 -17.62 14.14
N ILE A 119 7.37 -16.76 13.42
CA ILE A 119 7.96 -15.72 12.55
C ILE A 119 8.37 -14.47 13.34
N VAL A 120 7.81 -14.27 14.53
CA VAL A 120 8.31 -13.29 15.52
C VAL A 120 9.46 -13.94 16.28
N SER A 121 10.63 -14.01 15.65
CA SER A 121 11.80 -14.71 16.19
C SER A 121 13.04 -13.83 16.35
N GLY A 122 12.95 -12.54 16.01
CA GLY A 122 14.06 -11.58 16.16
C GLY A 122 13.99 -10.79 17.47
N ASP A 123 15.14 -10.58 18.12
CA ASP A 123 15.24 -9.74 19.32
C ASP A 123 14.68 -8.31 19.09
N SER A 124 14.84 -7.78 17.86
CA SER A 124 14.31 -6.48 17.45
C SER A 124 12.78 -6.43 17.40
N ASP A 125 12.13 -7.54 17.05
CA ASP A 125 10.67 -7.62 16.98
C ASP A 125 10.09 -7.49 18.38
N GLN A 126 10.68 -8.21 19.35
CA GLN A 126 10.25 -8.15 20.74
C GLN A 126 10.56 -6.79 21.38
N GLU A 127 11.66 -6.14 21.00
CA GLU A 127 12.02 -4.81 21.51
C GLU A 127 10.99 -3.76 21.11
N CYS A 128 10.57 -3.73 19.83
CA CYS A 128 9.61 -2.73 19.37
C CYS A 128 8.21 -2.93 19.97
N LEU A 129 7.75 -4.18 20.11
CA LEU A 129 6.48 -4.49 20.76
C LEU A 129 6.50 -4.10 22.25
N SER A 130 7.60 -4.40 22.95
CA SER A 130 7.77 -4.01 24.35
C SER A 130 7.88 -2.49 24.55
N TRP A 131 8.35 -1.77 23.53
CA TRP A 131 8.36 -0.31 23.53
C TRP A 131 6.95 0.27 23.36
N LEU A 132 6.14 -0.31 22.46
CA LEU A 132 4.74 0.09 22.23
C LEU A 132 3.86 -0.13 23.47
N GLU A 133 4.05 -1.22 24.20
CA GLU A 133 3.31 -1.51 25.44
C GLU A 133 3.45 -0.43 26.53
N LYS A 134 4.51 0.39 26.47
CA LYS A 134 4.77 1.48 27.42
C LYS A 134 4.14 2.81 26.99
N GLN A 135 3.59 2.88 25.77
CA GLN A 135 3.02 4.10 25.21
C GLN A 135 1.56 4.26 25.60
N ARG A 136 1.06 5.49 25.51
CA ARG A 136 -0.37 5.77 25.74
C ARG A 136 -1.20 5.21 24.58
N HIS A 137 -2.46 4.89 24.85
CA HIS A 137 -3.43 4.46 23.84
C HIS A 137 -3.53 5.49 22.71
N ALA A 138 -3.56 5.01 21.45
CA ALA A 138 -3.68 5.81 20.23
C ALA A 138 -2.77 7.07 20.21
N SER A 139 -1.51 6.92 20.63
CA SER A 139 -0.54 8.02 20.67
C SER A 139 0.64 7.86 19.72
N VAL A 140 0.89 6.64 19.23
CA VAL A 140 2.05 6.33 18.40
C VAL A 140 1.71 6.46 16.91
N VAL A 141 2.60 7.13 16.18
CA VAL A 141 2.63 7.13 14.71
C VAL A 141 3.48 5.95 14.26
N TYR A 142 2.86 4.95 13.63
CA TYR A 142 3.61 3.88 12.96
C TYR A 142 3.90 4.27 11.52
N ILE A 143 5.16 4.14 11.07
CA ILE A 143 5.62 4.60 9.75
C ILE A 143 6.29 3.45 9.00
N SER A 144 5.77 3.12 7.82
CA SER A 144 6.30 2.05 6.97
C SER A 144 5.99 2.31 5.49
N PHE A 145 7.04 2.48 4.67
CA PHE A 145 6.92 2.64 3.21
C PHE A 145 7.09 1.31 2.46
N GLY A 146 6.93 0.18 3.14
CA GLY A 146 7.00 -1.15 2.54
C GLY A 146 8.43 -1.57 2.18
N THR A 147 8.54 -2.52 1.25
CA THR A 147 9.80 -3.20 0.94
C THR A 147 10.53 -2.63 -0.27
N VAL A 148 9.89 -1.82 -1.11
CA VAL A 148 10.47 -1.34 -2.37
C VAL A 148 10.49 0.18 -2.46
N ALA A 149 9.52 0.86 -1.84
CA ALA A 149 9.50 2.32 -1.87
C ALA A 149 10.48 2.91 -0.86
N GLU A 150 11.27 3.88 -1.31
CA GLU A 150 12.11 4.72 -0.47
C GLU A 150 11.69 6.17 -0.73
N ALA A 151 11.26 6.87 0.32
CA ALA A 151 10.92 8.29 0.21
C ALA A 151 12.19 9.10 -0.11
N GLN A 152 12.00 10.22 -0.82
CA GLN A 152 13.14 11.08 -1.16
C GLN A 152 13.80 11.64 0.10
N PRO A 153 15.13 11.89 0.09
CA PRO A 153 15.84 12.40 1.27
C PRO A 153 15.20 13.66 1.88
N GLU A 154 14.70 14.57 1.05
CA GLU A 154 14.03 15.80 1.48
C GLU A 154 12.71 15.51 2.21
N GLU A 155 11.95 14.50 1.76
CA GLU A 155 10.71 14.06 2.42
C GLU A 155 11.01 13.38 3.76
N LEU A 156 12.06 12.57 3.82
CA LEU A 156 12.51 11.92 5.07
C LEU A 156 12.96 12.96 6.10
N ALA A 157 13.71 13.98 5.67
CA ALA A 157 14.15 15.07 6.53
C ALA A 157 12.97 15.90 7.05
N ALA A 158 12.02 16.25 6.17
CA ALA A 158 10.81 16.98 6.58
C ALA A 158 9.96 16.17 7.56
N LEU A 159 9.78 14.86 7.31
CA LEU A 159 9.06 13.98 8.23
C LEU A 159 9.77 13.89 9.59
N ALA A 160 11.10 13.73 9.60
CA ALA A 160 11.89 13.71 10.82
C ALA A 160 11.73 15.02 11.63
N GLU A 161 11.77 16.18 10.96
CA GLU A 161 11.59 17.49 11.59
C GLU A 161 10.19 17.63 12.23
N VAL A 162 9.14 17.16 11.55
CA VAL A 162 7.76 17.19 12.08
C VAL A 162 7.61 16.28 13.29
N LEU A 163 8.16 15.06 13.23
CA LEU A 163 8.13 14.12 14.35
C LEU A 163 8.86 14.67 15.57
N GLU A 164 10.04 15.27 15.35
CA GLU A 164 10.86 15.86 16.41
C GLU A 164 10.18 17.08 17.03
N THR A 165 9.78 18.05 16.21
CA THR A 165 9.20 19.31 16.69
C THR A 165 7.85 19.09 17.38
N GLY A 166 7.07 18.13 16.90
CA GLY A 166 5.79 17.76 17.51
C GLY A 166 5.93 16.85 18.74
N GLU A 167 7.12 16.35 19.03
CA GLU A 167 7.38 15.30 20.03
C GLU A 167 6.38 14.12 19.92
N PHE A 168 5.97 13.78 18.69
CA PHE A 168 5.01 12.70 18.46
C PHE A 168 5.68 11.36 18.75
N PRO A 169 5.14 10.49 19.62
CA PRO A 169 5.68 9.16 19.76
C PRO A 169 5.61 8.41 18.43
N PHE A 170 6.70 7.79 17.99
CA PHE A 170 6.74 7.12 16.70
C PHE A 170 7.52 5.81 16.70
N LEU A 171 7.06 4.87 15.88
CA LEU A 171 7.80 3.68 15.50
C LEU A 171 7.97 3.70 13.98
N TRP A 172 9.22 3.82 13.52
CA TRP A 172 9.53 3.92 12.11
C TRP A 172 10.30 2.68 11.63
N SER A 173 9.66 1.89 10.75
CA SER A 173 10.31 0.80 10.02
C SER A 173 11.06 1.37 8.82
N MET A 174 12.39 1.38 8.89
CA MET A 174 13.29 1.97 7.91
C MET A 174 14.58 1.15 7.84
N ARG A 175 14.99 0.79 6.62
CA ARG A 175 16.26 0.08 6.37
C ARG A 175 17.46 0.86 6.92
N ASP A 176 18.46 0.13 7.41
CA ASP A 176 19.65 0.75 8.04
C ASP A 176 20.42 1.69 7.10
N ASN A 177 20.48 1.36 5.81
CA ASN A 177 21.11 2.21 4.80
C ASN A 177 20.37 3.55 4.59
N ALA A 178 19.08 3.65 4.91
CA ALA A 178 18.29 4.86 4.78
C ALA A 178 18.36 5.75 6.04
N LYS A 179 18.77 5.21 7.20
CA LYS A 179 18.98 6.00 8.44
C LYS A 179 19.98 7.14 8.26
N LYS A 180 20.95 6.97 7.35
CA LYS A 180 21.95 8.01 7.00
C LYS A 180 21.35 9.24 6.31
N LEU A 181 20.11 9.15 5.82
CA LEU A 181 19.38 10.24 5.17
C LEU A 181 18.64 11.11 6.19
N LEU A 182 18.56 10.68 7.45
CA LEU A 182 17.93 11.44 8.52
C LEU A 182 18.83 12.60 8.96
N PRO A 183 18.25 13.71 9.46
CA PRO A 183 19.03 14.82 9.98
C PRO A 183 20.05 14.39 11.04
N GLU A 184 21.23 14.99 11.02
CA GLU A 184 22.30 14.66 11.97
C GLU A 184 21.80 14.78 13.41
N GLY A 185 22.05 13.76 14.23
CA GLY A 185 21.66 13.71 15.64
C GLY A 185 20.18 13.39 15.89
N PHE A 186 19.35 13.22 14.86
CA PHE A 186 17.90 12.93 15.01
C PHE A 186 17.63 11.71 15.91
N LEU A 187 18.35 10.61 15.70
CA LEU A 187 18.22 9.39 16.51
C LEU A 187 18.46 9.66 18.01
N ASN A 188 19.47 10.46 18.32
CA ASN A 188 19.82 10.77 19.70
C ASN A 188 18.76 11.68 20.35
N ARG A 189 18.30 12.71 19.62
CA ARG A 189 17.32 13.69 20.12
C ARG A 189 15.94 13.08 20.34
N THR A 190 15.54 12.13 19.50
CA THR A 190 14.22 11.48 19.57
C THR A 190 14.18 10.19 20.39
N SER A 191 15.33 9.65 20.82
CA SER A 191 15.45 8.37 21.55
C SER A 191 14.53 8.19 22.77
N LYS A 192 14.01 9.27 23.35
CA LYS A 192 13.07 9.23 24.49
C LYS A 192 11.63 8.91 24.11
N PHE A 193 11.22 9.20 22.86
CA PHE A 193 9.84 9.07 22.40
C PHE A 193 9.71 8.46 21.00
N GLY A 194 10.81 8.20 20.30
CA GLY A 194 10.82 7.57 18.98
C GLY A 194 11.70 6.33 18.94
N MET A 195 11.30 5.36 18.12
CA MET A 195 12.06 4.15 17.84
C MET A 195 12.18 3.94 16.33
N ILE A 196 13.37 3.57 15.84
CA ILE A 196 13.60 3.22 14.44
C ILE A 196 14.18 1.81 14.35
N VAL A 197 13.48 0.94 13.63
CA VAL A 197 13.86 -0.46 13.42
C VAL A 197 14.04 -0.75 11.93
N SER A 198 14.92 -1.68 11.58
CA SER A 198 15.14 -2.09 10.18
C SER A 198 13.98 -2.91 9.61
N TRP A 199 13.26 -3.59 10.49
CA TRP A 199 12.05 -4.35 10.23
C TRP A 199 11.15 -4.33 11.46
N ALA A 200 9.84 -4.40 11.26
CA ALA A 200 8.86 -4.53 12.33
C ALA A 200 7.85 -5.63 11.99
N PRO A 201 7.34 -6.39 12.98
CA PRO A 201 6.21 -7.30 12.80
C PRO A 201 4.94 -6.46 12.60
N GLN A 202 4.74 -5.94 11.39
CA GLN A 202 3.80 -4.85 11.07
C GLN A 202 2.37 -5.15 11.53
N LEU A 203 1.87 -6.37 11.33
CA LEU A 203 0.54 -6.76 11.79
C LEU A 203 0.43 -6.66 13.33
N LYS A 204 1.40 -7.19 14.08
CA LYS A 204 1.45 -7.09 15.55
C LYS A 204 1.58 -5.66 16.05
N VAL A 205 2.32 -4.83 15.32
CA VAL A 205 2.42 -3.39 15.61
C VAL A 205 1.06 -2.72 15.43
N LEU A 206 0.37 -2.98 14.32
CA LEU A 206 -0.94 -2.40 14.02
C LEU A 206 -2.03 -2.91 14.97
N GLU A 207 -1.93 -4.15 15.46
CA GLU A 207 -2.79 -4.72 16.51
C GLU A 207 -2.59 -4.05 17.89
N ASN A 208 -1.47 -3.34 18.10
CA ASN A 208 -1.17 -2.74 19.39
C ASN A 208 -2.00 -1.47 19.63
N PRO A 209 -2.72 -1.36 20.77
CA PRO A 209 -3.65 -0.24 21.03
C PRO A 209 -2.95 1.11 21.21
N SER A 210 -1.62 1.15 21.36
CA SER A 210 -0.88 2.41 21.39
C SER A 210 -0.77 3.08 20.02
N VAL A 211 -0.89 2.32 18.92
CA VAL A 211 -0.81 2.87 17.56
C VAL A 211 -2.08 3.64 17.25
N GLY A 212 -1.92 4.95 16.99
CA GLY A 212 -3.03 5.84 16.66
C GLY A 212 -3.19 6.09 15.17
N VAL A 213 -2.12 5.95 14.38
CA VAL A 213 -2.13 6.19 12.93
C VAL A 213 -1.00 5.43 12.24
N HIS A 214 -1.27 4.94 11.03
CA HIS A 214 -0.29 4.31 10.14
C HIS A 214 0.06 5.22 8.96
N MET A 215 1.26 5.76 8.93
CA MET A 215 1.80 6.43 7.76
C MET A 215 2.39 5.41 6.79
N THR A 216 1.79 5.29 5.61
CA THR A 216 2.05 4.20 4.66
C THR A 216 2.17 4.68 3.23
N HIS A 217 2.90 3.93 2.41
CA HIS A 217 2.93 4.12 0.94
C HIS A 217 1.66 3.64 0.22
N GLY A 218 0.66 3.11 0.94
CA GLY A 218 -0.58 2.63 0.33
C GLY A 218 -0.46 1.28 -0.39
N GLY A 219 0.61 0.54 -0.16
CA GLY A 219 0.74 -0.84 -0.64
C GLY A 219 -0.40 -1.71 -0.12
N TRP A 220 -0.93 -2.57 -1.01
CA TRP A 220 -2.22 -3.22 -0.76
C TRP A 220 -2.24 -4.11 0.49
N ASN A 221 -1.16 -4.84 0.79
CA ASN A 221 -1.08 -5.64 2.02
C ASN A 221 -1.14 -4.75 3.27
N SER A 222 -0.36 -3.67 3.32
CA SER A 222 -0.38 -2.69 4.42
C SER A 222 -1.74 -2.04 4.61
N VAL A 223 -2.44 -1.75 3.50
CA VAL A 223 -3.82 -1.22 3.54
C VAL A 223 -4.77 -2.24 4.17
N LEU A 224 -4.70 -3.50 3.77
CA LEU A 224 -5.54 -4.56 4.35
C LEU A 224 -5.24 -4.78 5.83
N GLU A 225 -3.97 -4.77 6.25
CA GLU A 225 -3.57 -4.91 7.65
C GLU A 225 -4.09 -3.73 8.50
N SER A 226 -3.95 -2.49 8.02
CA SER A 226 -4.49 -1.31 8.71
C SER A 226 -6.02 -1.33 8.83
N ILE A 227 -6.73 -1.73 7.77
CA ILE A 227 -8.18 -1.89 7.82
C ILE A 227 -8.55 -2.95 8.86
N SER A 228 -7.85 -4.08 8.88
CA SER A 228 -8.12 -5.19 9.79
C SER A 228 -7.89 -4.84 11.25
N CYS A 229 -6.94 -3.94 11.53
CA CYS A 229 -6.62 -3.46 12.87
C CYS A 229 -7.32 -2.14 13.23
N GLU A 230 -8.19 -1.63 12.36
CA GLU A 230 -8.94 -0.38 12.56
C GLU A 230 -8.06 0.86 12.79
N VAL A 231 -6.84 0.87 12.24
CA VAL A 231 -5.89 1.98 12.39
C VAL A 231 -6.03 2.97 11.21
N PRO A 232 -6.35 4.26 11.46
CA PRO A 232 -6.38 5.29 10.41
C PRO A 232 -5.06 5.39 9.66
N MET A 233 -5.11 5.72 8.37
CA MET A 233 -3.92 5.81 7.53
C MET A 233 -3.62 7.26 7.09
N ILE A 234 -2.34 7.61 7.06
CA ILE A 234 -1.80 8.74 6.29
C ILE A 234 -1.08 8.15 5.07
N CYS A 235 -1.65 8.35 3.89
CA CYS A 235 -1.13 7.75 2.67
C CYS A 235 -0.16 8.69 1.94
N ARG A 236 1.04 8.19 1.64
CA ARG A 236 2.02 8.81 0.73
C ARG A 236 2.38 7.82 -0.38
N PRO A 237 1.49 7.62 -1.38
CA PRO A 237 1.74 6.72 -2.51
C PRO A 237 2.85 7.24 -3.42
#